data_AF-A0A920V044-F1
#
_entry.id   AF-A0A920V044-F1
#
_cell.length_a   1.000
_cell.length_b   1.000
_cell.length_c   1.000
_cell.angle_alpha   90.00
_cell.angle_beta   90.00
_cell.angle_gamma   90.00
#
_symmetry.space_group_name_H-M   'P 1'
#
loop_
_entity.id
_entity.type
_entity.pdbx_description
1 polymer ?
#
loop_
_entity_poly.entity_id
_entity_poly.type
_entity_poly.pdbx_seq_one_letter_code
_entity_poly.pdbx_strand_id
1 'polypeptide(L)' 'MPVLIPIFDIRTIGAGGGSMLGWTQNLLKVGPRAQAPTGAPGCYDRGGKKPTVTDAAFVLGYLRPEWFLNGEMRIKQSLG' A
#
# COMPACT_ATOMS: atom_id res chain seq x y z
N MET A 1 -31.74 -20.38 -18.10
CA MET A 1 -30.88 -20.87 -19.19
C MET A 1 -29.45 -20.56 -18.81
N PRO A 2 -28.52 -21.53 -18.73
CA PRO A 2 -27.13 -21.23 -18.38
C PRO A 2 -26.42 -20.56 -19.57
N VAL A 3 -25.55 -19.59 -19.27
CA VAL A 3 -24.77 -18.85 -20.28
C VAL A 3 -23.31 -19.26 -20.13
N LEU A 4 -22.70 -19.75 -21.23
CA LEU A 4 -21.28 -20.06 -21.31
C LEU A 4 -20.52 -18.78 -21.67
N ILE A 5 -19.88 -18.16 -20.69
CA ILE A 5 -19.00 -17.01 -20.88
C ILE A 5 -17.57 -17.51 -20.68
N PRO A 6 -16.61 -17.21 -21.58
CA PRO A 6 -15.20 -17.51 -21.34
C PRO A 6 -14.71 -16.70 -20.13
N ILE A 7 -14.18 -17.38 -19.12
CA ILE A 7 -13.66 -16.76 -17.89
C ILE A 7 -12.16 -17.06 -17.80
N PHE A 8 -11.37 -16.04 -17.52
CA PHE A 8 -9.97 -16.19 -17.12
C PHE A 8 -9.90 -16.39 -15.60
N ASP A 9 -9.25 -17.47 -15.13
CA ASP A 9 -8.96 -17.69 -13.70
C ASP A 9 -7.76 -16.83 -13.29
N ILE A 10 -8.02 -15.64 -12.73
CA ILE A 10 -6.98 -14.75 -12.19
C ILE A 10 -6.89 -14.98 -10.69
N ARG A 11 -5.77 -15.56 -10.26
CA ARG A 11 -5.43 -15.69 -8.83
C ARG A 11 -4.54 -14.53 -8.42
N THR A 12 -5.01 -13.73 -7.47
CA THR A 12 -4.25 -12.59 -6.96
C THR A 12 -3.76 -12.89 -5.55
N ILE A 13 -2.48 -12.70 -5.29
CA ILE A 13 -1.92 -12.65 -3.94
C ILE A 13 -2.00 -11.19 -3.47
N GLY A 14 -2.81 -10.93 -2.44
CA GLY A 14 -3.07 -9.58 -1.94
C GLY A 14 -1.92 -9.00 -1.11
N ALA A 15 -0.91 -8.45 -1.78
CA ALA A 15 0.12 -7.60 -1.16
C ALA A 15 0.43 -6.44 -2.11
N GLY A 16 -0.21 -5.29 -1.89
CA GLY A 16 -0.01 -4.07 -2.67
C GLY A 16 0.62 -2.95 -1.83
N GLY A 17 0.90 -1.79 -2.43
CA GLY A 17 1.51 -0.66 -1.72
C GLY A 17 0.74 -0.21 -0.47
N GLY A 18 -0.60 -0.31 -0.49
CA GLY A 18 -1.47 0.03 0.65
C GLY A 18 -1.64 -1.08 1.70
N SER A 19 -0.97 -2.23 1.57
CA SER A 19 -1.03 -3.29 2.58
C SER A 19 -0.43 -2.79 3.89
N MET A 20 -1.18 -2.93 4.99
CA MET A 20 -0.71 -2.49 6.31
C MET A 20 0.34 -3.46 6.85
N LEU A 21 1.36 -2.89 7.48
CA LEU A 21 2.38 -3.61 8.23
C LEU A 21 1.92 -3.77 9.68
N GLY A 22 2.13 -4.97 10.24
CA GLY A 22 1.83 -5.26 11.62
C GLY A 22 2.77 -6.31 12.19
N TRP A 23 2.83 -6.39 13.51
CA TRP A 23 3.64 -7.38 14.22
C TRP A 23 2.75 -8.45 14.81
N THR A 24 3.10 -9.72 14.63
CA THR A 24 2.43 -10.85 15.30
C THR A 24 3.47 -11.85 15.74
N GLN A 25 3.47 -12.24 17.01
CA GLN A 25 4.33 -13.32 17.52
C GLN A 25 5.80 -13.23 17.04
N ASN A 26 6.41 -12.05 17.14
CA ASN A 26 7.78 -11.79 16.70
C ASN A 26 8.05 -11.88 15.19
N LEU A 27 7.02 -11.82 14.36
CA LEU A 27 7.11 -11.78 12.91
C LEU A 27 6.46 -10.51 12.35
N LEU A 28 7.11 -9.93 11.34
CA LEU A 28 6.52 -8.86 10.53
C LEU A 28 5.51 -9.48 9.58
N LYS A 29 4.26 -9.02 9.66
CA LYS A 29 3.17 -9.43 8.78
C LYS A 29 2.76 -8.27 7.89
N VAL A 30 2.63 -8.57 6.60
CA VAL A 30 2.14 -7.64 5.58
C VAL A 30 0.75 -8.10 5.15
N GLY A 31 -0.28 -7.27 5.34
CA GLY A 31 -1.66 -7.67 5.07
C GLY A 31 -2.24 -8.67 6.10
N PRO A 32 -3.43 -9.26 5.87
CA PRO A 32 -4.30 -9.13 4.69
C PRO A 32 -5.11 -7.83 4.67
N ARG A 33 -5.07 -7.04 5.74
CA ARG A 33 -5.79 -5.77 5.81
C ARG A 33 -5.01 -4.69 5.05
N ALA A 34 -5.69 -3.99 4.16
CA ALA A 34 -5.18 -2.82 3.46
C ALA A 34 -5.77 -1.55 4.07
N GLN A 35 -5.04 -0.44 3.93
CA GLN A 35 -5.58 0.87 4.26
C GLN A 35 -6.62 1.27 3.20
N ALA A 36 -7.75 1.84 3.65
CA ALA A 36 -8.76 2.36 2.75
C ALA A 36 -8.17 3.52 1.91
N PRO A 37 -8.68 3.79 0.70
CA PRO A 37 -8.17 4.87 -0.15
C PRO A 37 -8.15 6.25 0.54
N THR A 38 -9.07 6.46 1.48
CA THR A 38 -9.19 7.65 2.33
C THR A 38 -8.16 7.70 3.47
N GLY A 39 -7.61 6.56 3.89
CA GLY A 39 -6.51 6.46 4.85
C GLY A 39 -5.23 6.06 4.13
N ALA A 40 -4.79 6.88 3.17
CA ALA A 40 -3.63 6.60 2.33
C ALA A 40 -2.35 6.27 3.15
N PRO A 41 -1.30 5.69 2.53
CA PRO A 41 0.00 5.51 3.16
C PRO A 41 0.43 6.73 3.99
N GLY A 42 1.09 6.51 5.13
CA GLY A 42 1.52 7.60 6.00
C GLY A 42 2.34 8.63 5.23
N CYS A 43 3.18 8.18 4.30
CA CYS A 43 4.02 9.02 3.45
C CYS A 43 3.25 9.96 2.51
N TYR A 44 1.94 9.76 2.32
CA TYR A 44 1.12 10.64 1.49
C TYR A 44 0.57 11.85 2.25
N ASP A 45 0.78 11.92 3.58
CA ASP A 45 0.36 13.04 4.45
C ASP A 45 -1.16 13.31 4.40
N ARG A 46 -1.96 12.25 4.20
CA ARG A 46 -3.44 12.30 4.15
C ARG A 46 -4.10 11.73 5.41
N GLY A 47 -3.42 11.82 6.55
CA GLY A 47 -3.93 11.30 7.83
C GLY A 47 -3.75 9.79 8.05
N GLY A 48 -2.92 9.13 7.23
CA GLY A 48 -2.51 7.75 7.44
C GLY A 48 -1.65 7.61 8.70
N LYS A 49 -2.12 6.84 9.68
CA LYS A 49 -1.42 6.61 10.97
C LYS A 49 -0.80 5.23 11.09
N LYS A 50 -1.05 4.34 10.12
CA LYS A 50 -0.53 2.97 10.13
C LYS A 50 0.51 2.80 9.04
N PRO A 51 1.65 2.15 9.33
CA PRO A 51 2.68 1.91 8.34
C PRO A 51 2.19 0.95 7.25
N THR A 52 2.57 1.24 6.00
CA THR A 52 2.26 0.45 4.81
C THR A 52 3.51 0.02 4.07
N VAL A 53 3.35 -0.86 3.07
CA VAL A 53 4.45 -1.23 2.15
C VAL A 53 5.00 0.00 1.43
N THR A 54 4.16 0.94 1.01
CA THR A 54 4.60 2.21 0.39
C THR A 54 5.43 3.05 1.35
N ASP A 55 5.10 3.06 2.64
CA ASP A 55 5.88 3.79 3.66
C ASP A 55 7.27 3.17 3.84
N ALA A 56 7.36 1.83 3.87
CA ALA A 56 8.64 1.14 3.89
C ALA A 56 9.47 1.43 2.63
N ALA A 57 8.85 1.42 1.45
CA ALA A 57 9.52 1.76 0.20
C ALA A 57 10.02 3.22 0.17
N PHE A 58 9.27 4.15 0.77
CA PHE A 58 9.71 5.52 0.94
C PHE A 58 10.94 5.61 1.86
N VAL A 59 10.90 4.99 3.04
CA VAL A 59 12.01 5.00 4.01
C VAL A 59 13.28 4.35 3.43
N LEU A 60 13.12 3.29 2.64
CA LEU A 60 14.24 2.64 1.94
C LEU A 60 14.78 3.46 0.75
N GLY A 61 14.14 4.59 0.41
CA GLY A 61 14.57 5.47 -0.69
C GLY A 61 14.17 5.00 -2.09
N TYR A 62 13.28 4.01 -2.21
CA TYR A 62 12.78 3.54 -3.50
C TYR A 62 11.83 4.53 -4.16
N LEU A 63 11.21 5.42 -3.38
CA LEU A 63 10.30 6.45 -3.88
C LEU A 63 11.00 7.81 -3.91
N ARG A 64 10.86 8.53 -5.01
CA ARG A 64 11.36 9.90 -5.19
C ARG A 64 10.31 10.89 -4.64
N PRO A 65 10.57 11.60 -3.54
CA PRO A 65 9.57 12.44 -2.88
C PRO A 65 9.00 13.55 -3.76
N GLU A 66 9.87 14.14 -4.58
CA GLU A 66 9.59 15.29 -5.46
C GLU A 66 8.85 14.90 -6.75
N TRP A 67 8.86 13.62 -7.12
CA TRP A 67 8.48 13.13 -8.45
C TRP A 67 7.48 11.98 -8.42
N PHE A 68 6.83 11.76 -7.27
CA PHE A 68 5.84 10.71 -7.13
C PHE A 68 4.60 11.03 -8.00
N LEU A 69 4.05 10.00 -8.66
CA LEU A 69 2.99 10.14 -9.69
C LEU A 69 3.35 11.21 -10.74
N ASN A 70 4.56 11.15 -11.29
CA ASN A 70 5.04 12.11 -12.29
C ASN A 70 5.05 13.57 -11.78
N GLY A 71 5.25 13.77 -10.48
CA GLY A 71 5.27 15.09 -9.84
C GLY A 71 3.88 15.61 -9.46
N GLU A 72 2.80 14.87 -9.71
CA GLU A 72 1.44 15.25 -9.30
C GLU A 72 1.24 15.18 -7.78
N MET A 73 2.12 14.45 -7.08
CA MET A 73 2.03 14.27 -5.64
C MET A 73 3.41 14.37 -5.01
N ARG A 74 3.53 15.21 -3.99
CA ARG A 74 4.67 15.19 -3.08
C ARG A 74 4.38 14.25 -1.93
N ILE A 75 5.31 13.36 -1.64
CA ILE A 75 5.24 12.45 -0.49
C ILE A 75 6.31 12.88 0.54
N LYS A 76 6.02 12.72 1.83
CA LYS A 76 6.86 13.19 2.94
C LYS A 76 6.91 12.13 4.03
N GLN A 77 8.00 12.08 4.81
CA GLN A 77 8.04 11.23 5.99
C GLN A 77 7.14 11.81 7.09
N SER A 78 5.94 11.27 7.28
CA SER A 78 5.02 11.73 8.34
C SER A 78 4.99 10.80 9.56
N LEU A 79 5.48 9.55 9.42
CA LEU A 79 5.58 8.61 10.53
C LEU A 79 6.86 8.91 11.33
N GLY A 80 6.69 9.65 12.43
CA GLY A 80 7.68 9.88 13.48
C GLY A 80 7.30 9.18 14.77
#